data_AF-A0AAV0MHU0-F1
#
_entry.id   AF-A0AAV0MHU0-F1
#
_cell.length_a   1.000
_cell.length_b   1.000
_cell.length_c   1.000
_cell.angle_alpha   90.00
_cell.angle_beta   90.00
_cell.angle_gamma   90.00
#
_symmetry.space_group_name_H-M   'P 1'
#
loop_
_entity.id
_entity.type
_entity.pdbx_description
1 polymer ?
#
loop_
_entity_poly.entity_id
_entity_poly.type
_entity_poly.pdbx_seq_one_letter_code
_entity_poly.pdbx_strand_id
1 'polypeptide(L)'
;MEERSYQAQDVTSKDLLSSDNTVVPVDFYEIAGDDSSEQKGVMIVKLRRVQELRLGAITRKCIGKDQAKCSPAATVTFMYEPEININEDMMARLSLEEKQSIVESSPTKVFDIDPTTQQHILTMMKLSRNWNQWGRQGLWTVKAKEDSFIFTVETTGAVKGFSVGAQCHRHP
;
A
#
# COMPACT_ATOMS: atom_id res chain seq x y z
N MET A 1 -41.89 20.04 -27.41
CA MET A 1 -40.42 20.10 -27.54
C MET A 1 -39.84 19.59 -26.26
N GLU A 2 -39.27 18.39 -26.29
CA GLU A 2 -38.87 17.66 -25.10
C GLU A 2 -37.45 18.08 -24.69
N GLU A 3 -37.28 18.58 -23.47
CA GLU A 3 -35.99 18.85 -22.84
C GLU A 3 -35.23 17.52 -22.70
N ARG A 4 -34.53 17.09 -23.74
CA ARG A 4 -33.45 16.12 -23.55
C ARG A 4 -32.41 16.78 -22.66
N SER A 5 -32.26 16.28 -21.45
CA SER A 5 -31.25 16.67 -20.47
C SER A 5 -29.85 16.85 -21.10
N TYR A 6 -29.15 17.91 -20.72
CA TYR A 6 -27.75 18.17 -21.10
C TYR A 6 -26.80 17.20 -20.36
N GLN A 7 -26.92 15.91 -20.63
CA GLN A 7 -26.04 14.92 -20.02
C GLN A 7 -24.68 14.92 -20.72
N ALA A 8 -23.60 15.04 -19.94
CA ALA A 8 -22.23 14.86 -20.42
C ALA A 8 -21.94 13.37 -20.61
N GLN A 9 -21.13 13.04 -21.62
CA GLN A 9 -20.61 11.70 -21.84
C GLN A 9 -19.22 11.62 -21.21
N ASP A 10 -19.06 10.73 -20.24
CA ASP A 10 -17.76 10.40 -19.66
C ASP A 10 -17.06 9.38 -20.59
N VAL A 11 -15.89 9.73 -21.10
CA VAL A 11 -15.02 8.84 -21.90
C VAL A 11 -13.87 8.39 -21.01
N THR A 12 -13.59 7.10 -21.04
CA THR A 12 -12.77 6.39 -20.06
C THR A 12 -11.72 5.51 -20.74
N SER A 13 -10.81 4.93 -19.96
CA SER A 13 -9.80 4.00 -20.46
C SER A 13 -10.40 2.77 -21.14
N LYS A 14 -11.63 2.38 -20.79
CA LYS A 14 -12.34 1.24 -21.41
C LYS A 14 -12.80 1.53 -22.84
N ASP A 15 -12.89 2.81 -23.22
CA ASP A 15 -13.25 3.23 -24.58
C ASP A 15 -12.03 3.22 -25.53
N LEU A 16 -10.82 2.94 -25.03
CA LEU A 16 -9.62 2.81 -25.85
C LEU A 16 -9.62 1.47 -26.58
N LEU A 17 -9.59 1.53 -27.91
CA LEU A 17 -9.50 0.36 -28.76
C LEU A 17 -8.03 0.05 -29.06
N SER A 18 -7.60 -1.15 -28.69
CA SER A 18 -6.26 -1.66 -29.04
C SER A 18 -6.33 -2.45 -30.35
N SER A 19 -5.29 -2.34 -31.16
CA SER A 19 -5.08 -3.20 -32.32
C SER A 19 -4.57 -4.61 -31.95
N ASP A 20 -4.10 -4.78 -30.71
CA ASP A 20 -3.59 -6.05 -30.17
C ASP A 20 -4.44 -6.43 -28.94
N ASN A 21 -5.12 -7.57 -29.02
CA ASN A 21 -6.01 -8.06 -27.96
C ASN A 21 -5.26 -8.48 -26.68
N THR A 22 -3.94 -8.61 -26.72
CA THR A 22 -3.12 -8.87 -25.53
C THR A 22 -2.77 -7.59 -24.77
N VAL A 23 -3.03 -6.43 -25.36
CA VAL A 23 -2.78 -5.11 -24.76
C VAL A 23 -4.12 -4.48 -24.43
N VAL A 24 -4.46 -4.53 -23.15
CA VAL A 24 -5.68 -3.92 -22.60
C VAL A 24 -5.31 -2.91 -21.51
N PRO A 25 -6.15 -1.88 -21.28
CA PRO A 25 -6.00 -1.01 -20.13
C PRO A 25 -5.97 -1.82 -18.82
N VAL A 26 -5.11 -1.42 -17.89
CA VAL A 26 -5.06 -2.05 -16.56
C VAL A 26 -6.37 -1.76 -15.82
N ASP A 27 -6.98 -2.81 -15.25
CA ASP A 27 -8.15 -2.73 -14.40
C ASP A 27 -7.82 -3.35 -13.03
N PHE A 28 -8.06 -2.60 -11.94
CA PHE A 28 -7.75 -3.04 -10.57
C PHE A 28 -8.97 -3.63 -9.85
N TYR A 29 -10.17 -3.45 -10.41
CA TYR A 29 -11.42 -3.85 -9.74
C TYR A 29 -11.63 -5.37 -9.76
N GLU A 30 -11.05 -6.10 -10.71
CA GLU A 30 -11.10 -7.58 -10.75
C GLU A 30 -10.39 -8.25 -9.56
N ILE A 31 -9.39 -7.59 -8.97
CA ILE A 31 -8.58 -8.13 -7.87
C ILE A 31 -9.23 -7.88 -6.51
N ALA A 32 -10.00 -6.79 -6.38
CA ALA A 32 -10.58 -6.36 -5.12
C ALA A 32 -11.86 -7.12 -4.71
N GLY A 33 -12.45 -7.91 -5.61
CA GLY A 33 -13.68 -8.68 -5.34
C GLY A 33 -14.88 -7.79 -4.96
N ASP A 34 -14.78 -6.49 -5.19
CA ASP A 34 -15.78 -5.50 -4.84
C ASP A 34 -16.77 -5.40 -6.01
N ASP A 35 -17.99 -5.92 -5.79
CA ASP A 35 -19.11 -5.92 -6.74
C ASP A 35 -19.74 -4.51 -6.82
N SER A 36 -18.91 -3.47 -6.76
CA SER A 36 -19.35 -2.09 -6.80
C SER A 36 -19.58 -1.69 -8.25
N SER A 37 -20.73 -1.08 -8.49
CA SER A 37 -21.19 -0.49 -9.76
C SER A 37 -20.31 0.68 -10.27
N GLU A 38 -19.05 0.76 -9.84
CA GLU A 38 -18.08 1.81 -10.11
C GLU A 38 -16.90 1.35 -10.99
N GLN A 39 -17.07 0.28 -11.77
CA GLN A 39 -16.08 -0.19 -12.76
C GLN A 39 -15.93 0.75 -13.97
N LYS A 40 -15.77 2.07 -13.77
CA LYS A 40 -15.75 3.08 -14.84
C LYS A 40 -14.40 3.24 -15.53
N GLY A 41 -13.35 2.53 -15.10
CA GLY A 41 -12.00 2.74 -15.63
C GLY A 41 -11.47 4.16 -15.34
N VAL A 42 -10.33 4.52 -15.92
CA VAL A 42 -9.72 5.85 -15.72
C VAL A 42 -10.40 6.85 -16.63
N MET A 43 -10.93 7.94 -16.09
CA MET A 43 -11.54 9.01 -16.88
C MET A 43 -10.50 9.72 -17.75
N ILE A 44 -10.76 9.81 -19.05
CA ILE A 44 -9.91 10.48 -20.03
C ILE A 44 -10.44 11.90 -20.31
N VAL A 45 -11.72 12.00 -20.64
CA VAL A 45 -12.36 13.29 -20.98
C VAL A 45 -13.86 13.23 -20.71
N LYS A 46 -14.47 14.37 -20.39
CA LYS A 46 -15.93 14.53 -20.37
C LYS A 46 -16.38 15.35 -21.58
N LEU A 47 -17.16 14.75 -22.47
CA LEU A 47 -17.68 15.40 -23.66
C LEU A 47 -19.07 15.97 -23.41
N ARG A 48 -19.31 17.17 -23.92
CA ARG A 48 -20.64 17.76 -24.06
C ARG A 48 -21.20 17.49 -25.46
N ARG A 49 -22.47 17.84 -25.67
CA ARG A 49 -23.10 17.68 -26.99
C ARG A 49 -22.27 18.34 -28.08
N VAL A 50 -22.16 17.66 -29.21
CA VAL A 50 -21.43 18.13 -30.41
C VAL A 50 -19.91 18.19 -30.23
N GLN A 51 -19.35 17.64 -29.14
CA GLN A 51 -17.91 17.44 -29.00
C GLN A 51 -17.52 16.02 -29.42
N GLU A 52 -16.39 15.88 -30.12
CA GLU A 52 -15.83 14.62 -30.55
C GLU A 52 -14.32 14.60 -30.27
N LEU A 53 -13.80 13.44 -29.84
CA LEU A 53 -12.37 13.19 -29.69
C LEU A 53 -11.98 11.99 -30.54
N ARG A 54 -11.07 12.20 -31.49
CA ARG A 54 -10.38 11.14 -32.24
C ARG A 54 -8.89 11.26 -32.01
N LEU A 55 -8.27 10.20 -31.51
CA LEU A 55 -6.82 10.15 -31.30
C LEU A 55 -6.29 8.77 -31.69
N GLY A 56 -5.03 8.75 -32.14
CA GLY A 56 -4.23 7.55 -32.29
C GLY A 56 -3.04 7.63 -31.34
N ALA A 57 -2.82 6.59 -30.54
CA ALA A 57 -1.69 6.50 -29.62
C ALA A 57 -0.80 5.31 -29.99
N ILE A 58 0.51 5.49 -29.87
CA ILE A 58 1.50 4.43 -30.09
C ILE A 58 2.21 4.16 -28.77
N THR A 59 2.04 2.95 -28.25
CA THR A 59 2.73 2.50 -27.05
C THR A 59 4.12 1.98 -27.42
N ARG A 60 5.15 2.42 -26.70
CA ARG A 60 6.54 1.98 -26.87
C ARG A 60 7.10 1.53 -25.53
N LYS A 61 7.99 0.53 -25.56
CA LYS A 61 8.77 0.13 -24.38
C LYS A 61 9.70 1.28 -23.97
N CYS A 62 9.75 1.58 -22.67
CA CYS A 62 10.55 2.65 -22.09
C CYS A 62 10.98 2.28 -20.66
N ILE A 63 11.87 3.09 -20.07
CA ILE A 63 12.42 2.87 -18.73
C ILE A 63 11.89 3.97 -17.81
N GLY A 64 11.49 3.61 -16.58
CA GLY A 64 10.97 4.54 -15.57
C GLY A 64 11.94 5.67 -15.20
N LYS A 65 13.25 5.47 -15.39
CA LYS A 65 14.29 6.49 -15.24
C LYS A 65 14.12 7.65 -16.22
N ASP A 66 13.70 7.37 -17.45
CA ASP A 66 13.56 8.39 -18.50
C ASP A 66 12.22 9.10 -18.39
N GLN A 67 11.15 8.35 -18.12
CA GLN A 67 9.79 8.88 -18.00
C GLN A 67 9.00 8.16 -16.91
N ALA A 68 8.41 8.93 -15.99
CA ALA A 68 7.67 8.41 -14.85
C ALA A 68 6.51 7.47 -15.22
N LYS A 69 5.82 7.72 -16.34
CA LYS A 69 4.73 6.85 -16.84
C LYS A 69 5.17 5.41 -17.17
N CYS A 70 6.48 5.20 -17.32
CA CYS A 70 7.09 3.91 -17.62
C CYS A 70 7.47 3.15 -16.34
N SER A 71 7.22 3.70 -15.15
CA SER A 71 7.44 2.98 -13.89
C SER A 71 6.37 1.89 -13.72
N PRO A 72 6.77 0.61 -13.57
CA PRO A 72 5.83 -0.45 -13.21
C PRO A 72 5.44 -0.43 -11.72
N ALA A 73 6.16 0.34 -10.90
CA ALA A 73 5.89 0.50 -9.49
C ALA A 73 5.20 1.84 -9.22
N ALA A 74 4.08 1.78 -8.51
CA ALA A 74 3.39 2.95 -7.97
C ALA A 74 4.14 3.49 -6.75
N THR A 75 4.60 2.60 -5.87
CA THR A 75 5.40 2.94 -4.69
C THR A 75 6.31 1.77 -4.32
N VAL A 76 7.57 2.07 -4.01
CA VAL A 76 8.51 1.10 -3.44
C VAL A 76 9.11 1.73 -2.19
N THR A 77 8.97 1.05 -1.06
CA THR A 77 9.57 1.47 0.21
C THR A 77 10.35 0.33 0.84
N PHE A 78 11.37 0.70 1.59
CA PHE A 78 12.09 -0.23 2.46
C PHE A 78 12.19 0.40 3.85
N MET A 79 12.11 -0.43 4.87
CA MET A 79 12.30 -0.03 6.26
C MET A 79 13.11 -1.11 6.96
N TYR A 80 14.01 -0.72 7.86
CA TYR A 80 14.66 -1.68 8.74
C TYR A 80 13.61 -2.37 9.60
N GLU A 81 13.79 -3.68 9.82
CA GLU A 81 12.98 -4.39 10.80
C GLU A 81 13.27 -3.83 12.20
N PRO A 82 12.24 -3.43 12.95
CA PRO A 82 12.46 -2.89 14.28
C PRO A 82 12.71 -4.02 15.28
N GLU A 83 13.80 -3.92 16.03
CA GLU A 83 14.07 -4.72 17.21
C GLU A 83 13.62 -3.95 18.45
N ILE A 84 12.76 -4.57 19.26
CA ILE A 84 12.29 -3.97 20.52
C ILE A 84 12.98 -4.66 21.68
N ASN A 85 13.74 -3.89 22.45
CA ASN A 85 14.33 -4.33 23.70
C ASN A 85 13.49 -3.78 24.85
N ILE A 86 13.01 -4.67 25.70
CA ILE A 86 12.25 -4.33 26.90
C ILE A 86 13.22 -4.21 28.07
N ASN A 87 13.04 -3.17 28.90
CA ASN A 87 13.78 -3.03 30.14
C ASN A 87 13.12 -3.89 31.24
N GLU A 88 13.69 -5.08 31.48
CA GLU A 88 13.16 -6.07 32.43
C GLU A 88 13.02 -5.51 33.86
N ASP A 89 14.00 -4.73 34.33
CA ASP A 89 13.97 -4.13 35.67
C ASP A 89 12.80 -3.15 35.85
N MET A 90 12.49 -2.36 34.82
CA MET A 90 11.36 -1.44 34.86
C MET A 90 10.04 -2.18 34.68
N MET A 91 9.99 -3.21 33.84
CA MET A 91 8.80 -4.02 33.61
C MET A 91 8.40 -4.84 34.85
N ALA A 92 9.37 -5.31 35.63
CA ALA A 92 9.14 -6.00 36.89
C ALA A 92 8.52 -5.09 37.96
N ARG A 93 8.76 -3.78 37.90
CA ARG A 93 8.21 -2.79 38.84
C ARG A 93 6.79 -2.33 38.51
N LEU A 94 6.27 -2.67 37.33
CA LEU A 94 4.92 -2.30 36.92
C LEU A 94 3.89 -3.22 37.56
N SER A 95 2.79 -2.63 38.02
CA SER A 95 1.61 -3.37 38.46
C SER A 95 0.92 -4.08 37.30
N LEU A 96 0.07 -5.05 37.63
CA LEU A 96 -0.67 -5.84 36.65
C LEU A 96 -1.66 -4.98 35.83
N GLU A 97 -2.25 -3.97 36.47
CA GLU A 97 -3.13 -2.99 35.83
C GLU A 97 -2.39 -2.10 34.81
N GLU A 98 -1.18 -1.63 35.17
CA GLU A 98 -0.34 -0.85 34.26
C GLU A 98 0.07 -1.67 33.02
N LYS A 99 0.37 -2.97 33.21
CA LYS A 99 0.71 -3.89 32.12
C LYS A 99 -0.48 -4.08 31.17
N GLN A 100 -1.70 -4.20 31.68
CA GLN A 100 -2.92 -4.32 30.87
C GLN A 100 -3.20 -3.04 30.09
N SER A 101 -3.04 -1.87 30.72
CA SER A 101 -3.21 -0.57 30.07
C SER A 101 -2.27 -0.39 28.88
N ILE A 102 -1.02 -0.88 29.00
CA ILE A 102 -0.04 -0.87 27.91
C ILE A 102 -0.51 -1.71 26.72
N VAL A 103 -0.98 -2.93 26.96
CA VAL A 103 -1.51 -3.82 25.90
C VAL A 103 -2.70 -3.18 25.19
N GLU A 104 -3.63 -2.62 25.96
CA GLU A 104 -4.85 -2.01 25.43
C GLU A 104 -4.57 -0.71 24.65
N SER A 105 -3.54 0.05 25.04
CA SER A 105 -3.12 1.24 24.32
C SER A 105 -2.46 0.97 22.97
N SER A 106 -2.12 -0.30 22.68
CA SER A 106 -1.47 -0.69 21.42
C SER A 106 -2.48 -0.74 20.26
N PRO A 107 -2.39 0.15 19.25
CA PRO A 107 -3.35 0.22 18.15
C PRO A 107 -3.38 -1.03 17.28
N THR A 108 -2.26 -1.76 17.24
CA THR A 108 -2.05 -2.94 16.39
C THR A 108 -1.98 -4.24 17.21
N LYS A 109 -2.28 -4.21 18.51
CA LYS A 109 -2.19 -5.37 19.42
C LYS A 109 -0.82 -6.06 19.32
N VAL A 110 0.24 -5.26 19.33
CA VAL A 110 1.63 -5.71 19.17
C VAL A 110 2.13 -6.45 20.41
N PHE A 111 1.46 -6.26 21.56
CA PHE A 111 1.80 -6.89 22.82
C PHE A 111 0.69 -7.87 23.22
N ASP A 112 1.10 -9.03 23.71
CA ASP A 112 0.24 -9.96 24.43
C ASP A 112 0.87 -10.33 25.78
N ILE A 113 0.07 -10.74 26.77
CA ILE A 113 0.55 -11.18 28.09
C ILE A 113 0.38 -12.69 28.16
N ASP A 114 1.49 -13.42 28.34
CA ASP A 114 1.41 -14.84 28.63
C ASP A 114 0.75 -15.05 30.02
N PRO A 115 -0.36 -15.81 30.10
CA PRO A 115 -1.10 -16.03 31.34
C PRO A 115 -0.30 -16.78 32.41
N THR A 116 0.79 -17.45 32.04
CA THR A 116 1.58 -18.32 32.93
C THR A 116 2.83 -17.63 33.46
N THR A 117 3.52 -16.88 32.60
CA THR A 117 4.80 -16.22 32.91
C THR A 117 4.64 -14.73 33.18
N GLN A 118 3.47 -14.15 32.88
CA GLN A 118 3.24 -12.70 32.85
C GLN A 118 4.25 -11.93 31.99
N GLN A 119 4.93 -12.62 31.06
CA GLN A 119 5.89 -12.04 30.14
C GLN A 119 5.20 -11.62 28.85
N HIS A 120 5.71 -10.54 28.24
CA HIS A 120 5.14 -9.96 27.03
C HIS A 120 5.63 -10.68 25.77
N ILE A 121 4.71 -11.11 24.90
CA ILE A 121 5.05 -11.59 23.56
C ILE A 121 4.89 -10.43 22.58
N LEU A 122 5.96 -10.12 21.85
CA LEU A 122 5.93 -9.14 20.79
C LEU A 122 5.44 -9.78 19.49
N THR A 123 4.25 -9.41 19.04
CA THR A 123 3.75 -9.83 17.72
C THR A 123 4.27 -8.84 16.69
N MET A 124 5.16 -9.32 15.83
CA MET A 124 5.91 -8.57 14.82
C MET A 124 5.01 -7.94 13.76
N MET A 125 4.32 -6.83 14.07
CA MET A 125 3.59 -6.12 13.03
C MET A 125 3.52 -4.61 13.28
N LYS A 126 4.26 -3.88 12.43
CA LYS A 126 4.19 -2.43 12.20
C LYS A 126 4.10 -1.62 13.50
N LEU A 127 5.25 -1.38 14.11
CA LEU A 127 5.37 -0.38 15.16
C LEU A 127 4.94 0.98 14.62
N SER A 128 3.96 1.60 15.28
CA SER A 128 3.65 2.99 15.03
C SER A 128 4.82 3.87 15.51
N ARG A 129 5.08 4.98 14.81
CA ARG A 129 6.15 5.94 15.18
C ARG A 129 5.96 6.56 16.58
N ASN A 130 4.80 6.36 17.22
CA ASN A 130 4.40 6.96 18.48
C ASN A 130 4.62 6.05 19.71
N TRP A 131 5.46 5.02 19.62
CA TRP A 131 5.76 4.09 20.73
C TRP A 131 6.24 4.77 22.04
N ASN A 132 6.81 5.98 21.95
CA ASN A 132 7.19 6.80 23.11
C ASN A 132 6.01 7.31 23.93
N GLN A 133 4.80 7.29 23.38
CA GLN A 133 3.56 7.69 24.08
C GLN A 133 2.91 6.52 24.82
N TRP A 134 3.42 5.30 24.60
CA TRP A 134 2.96 4.12 25.29
C TRP A 134 3.82 3.94 26.55
N GLY A 135 3.20 3.64 27.69
CA GLY A 135 3.92 3.29 28.92
C GLY A 135 4.82 4.40 29.52
N ARG A 136 5.78 3.98 30.34
CA ARG A 136 6.76 4.88 30.99
C ARG A 136 7.98 5.09 30.08
N GLN A 137 8.56 6.29 30.09
CA GLN A 137 9.81 6.57 29.38
C GLN A 137 10.91 5.59 29.81
N GLY A 138 11.63 5.02 28.84
CA GLY A 138 12.73 4.07 29.08
C GLY A 138 12.30 2.61 29.30
N LEU A 139 10.99 2.31 29.28
CA LEU A 139 10.49 0.94 29.42
C LEU A 139 10.84 0.04 28.24
N TRP A 140 10.96 0.62 27.04
CA TRP A 140 11.42 -0.07 25.85
C TRP A 140 12.34 0.83 25.03
N THR A 141 13.27 0.20 24.31
CA THR A 141 14.12 0.82 23.31
C THR A 141 13.87 0.15 21.98
N VAL A 142 13.65 0.93 20.93
CA VAL A 142 13.50 0.41 19.57
C VAL A 142 14.78 0.69 18.81
N LYS A 143 15.40 -0.36 18.26
CA LYS A 143 16.57 -0.26 17.39
C LYS A 143 16.22 -0.77 16.00
N ALA A 144 16.90 -0.24 14.98
CA ALA A 144 16.84 -0.80 13.64
C ALA A 144 17.79 -1.98 13.57
N LYS A 145 17.30 -3.14 13.13
CA LYS A 145 18.14 -4.31 12.87
C LYS A 145 18.84 -4.13 11.51
N GLU A 146 20.14 -3.88 11.53
CA GLU A 146 20.91 -3.47 10.32
C GLU A 146 20.93 -4.53 9.21
N ASP A 147 20.76 -5.81 9.55
CA ASP A 147 20.79 -6.95 8.64
C ASP A 147 19.38 -7.42 8.19
N SER A 148 18.31 -6.72 8.59
CA SER A 148 16.93 -7.09 8.24
C SER A 148 16.09 -5.93 7.74
N PHE A 149 15.36 -6.17 6.64
CA PHE A 149 14.60 -5.15 5.94
C PHE A 149 13.22 -5.66 5.54
N ILE A 150 12.23 -4.80 5.71
CA ILE A 150 10.88 -4.97 5.20
C ILE A 150 10.76 -4.16 3.91
N PHE A 151 10.61 -4.86 2.78
CA PHE A 151 10.32 -4.25 1.49
C PHE A 151 8.83 -4.26 1.21
N THR A 152 8.28 -3.11 0.81
CA THR A 152 6.90 -2.98 0.33
C THR A 152 6.93 -2.49 -1.11
N VAL A 153 6.28 -3.23 -2.00
CA VAL A 153 6.17 -2.90 -3.43
C VAL A 153 4.70 -2.83 -3.79
N GLU A 154 4.26 -1.65 -4.22
CA GLU A 154 2.96 -1.39 -4.81
C GLU A 154 3.15 -1.18 -6.31
N THR A 155 2.44 -1.95 -7.13
CA THR A 155 2.57 -1.89 -8.60
C THR A 155 1.50 -1.03 -9.23
N THR A 156 1.77 -0.51 -10.42
CA THR A 156 0.75 0.13 -11.28
C THR A 156 -0.15 -0.88 -12.00
N GLY A 157 -0.08 -2.17 -11.66
CA GLY A 157 -0.87 -3.25 -12.26
C GLY A 157 -0.35 -3.73 -13.62
N ALA A 158 0.60 -3.02 -14.23
CA ALA A 158 1.25 -3.45 -15.48
C ALA A 158 2.03 -4.76 -15.36
N VAL A 159 2.52 -5.08 -14.15
CA VAL A 159 3.21 -6.32 -13.80
C VAL A 159 2.91 -6.70 -12.35
N LYS A 160 2.99 -7.99 -12.01
CA LYS A 160 2.82 -8.46 -10.62
C LYS A 160 3.95 -7.96 -9.72
N GLY A 161 3.65 -7.63 -8.45
CA GLY A 161 4.62 -7.11 -7.48
C GLY A 161 5.90 -7.93 -7.34
N PHE A 162 5.75 -9.26 -7.23
CA PHE A 162 6.91 -10.17 -7.19
C PHE A 162 7.82 -10.05 -8.42
N SER A 163 7.23 -9.81 -9.61
CA SER A 163 7.99 -9.69 -10.85
C SER A 163 8.81 -8.40 -10.93
N VAL A 164 8.34 -7.31 -10.32
CA VAL A 164 9.11 -6.06 -10.21
C VAL A 164 10.41 -6.30 -9.44
N GLY A 165 10.30 -6.92 -8.25
CA GLY A 165 11.46 -7.26 -7.44
C GLY A 165 12.45 -8.17 -8.18
N ALA A 166 11.95 -9.23 -8.81
CA ALA A 166 12.79 -10.18 -9.55
C ALA A 166 13.41 -9.63 -10.85
N GLN A 167 12.83 -8.58 -11.44
CA GLN A 167 13.41 -7.91 -12.62
C GLN A 167 14.54 -6.95 -12.22
N CYS A 168 14.41 -6.23 -11.10
CA CYS A 168 15.46 -5.35 -10.60
C CYS A 168 16.77 -6.10 -10.26
N HIS A 169 16.68 -7.34 -9.77
CA HIS A 169 17.86 -8.13 -9.39
C HIS A 169 18.58 -8.81 -10.57
N ARG A 170 17.98 -8.82 -11.77
CA ARG A 170 18.52 -9.53 -12.95
C ARG A 170 19.45 -8.68 -13.84
N HIS A 171 19.61 -7.40 -13.53
CA HIS A 171 20.48 -6.50 -14.28
C HIS A 171 21.40 -5.72 -13.33
N PRO A 172 22.68 -6.12 -13.18
CA PRO A 172 23.75 -5.24 -12.71
C PRO A 172 24.12 -4.20 -13.77
#